data_AF-A0A0C6FW23-F1
#
_entry.id   AF-A0A0C6FW23-F1
#
_cell.length_a   1.000
_cell.length_b   1.000
_cell.length_c   1.000
_cell.angle_alpha   90.00
_cell.angle_beta   90.00
_cell.angle_gamma   90.00
#
_symmetry.space_group_name_H-M   'P 1'
#
loop_
_entity.id
_entity.type
_entity.pdbx_description
1 polymer ?
#
loop_
_entity_poly.entity_id
_entity_poly.type
_entity_poly.pdbx_seq_one_letter_code
_entity_poly.pdbx_strand_id
1 'polypeptide(L)'
;MRLEVSPAPTIEAADTPVARFDVLPPPAGFGPVPPWWRPRQQHAGTYDEAWLAERHPLLPRDFDERFWHCAPPGLVATPWLAGTEAFTLDNLHPDHPRLTGLLPGIMLGATVTDEGGTRKHPLALDGVQFDLRPGIERVLLTWRCRFPLPEAETAEIVLAERARLRRSLPDTESAA
;
A
#
# COMPACT_ATOMS: atom_id res chain seq x y z
N MET A 1 -17.18 37.46 5.25
CA MET A 1 -16.59 36.12 5.11
C MET A 1 -17.44 35.35 4.10
N ARG A 2 -16.92 35.14 2.89
CA ARG A 2 -17.64 34.46 1.80
C ARG A 2 -17.38 32.97 1.98
N LEU A 3 -18.41 32.20 2.32
CA LEU A 3 -18.28 30.74 2.35
C LEU A 3 -18.14 30.29 0.91
N GLU A 4 -16.99 29.71 0.55
CA GLU A 4 -16.88 28.97 -0.70
C GLU A 4 -17.76 27.73 -0.58
N VAL A 5 -18.77 27.66 -1.45
CA VAL A 5 -19.65 26.50 -1.55
C VAL A 5 -18.93 25.49 -2.43
N SER A 6 -18.30 24.50 -1.80
CA SER A 6 -17.77 23.34 -2.50
C SER A 6 -18.87 22.27 -2.60
N PRO A 7 -19.05 21.62 -3.77
CA PRO A 7 -19.96 20.49 -3.87
C PRO A 7 -19.51 19.38 -2.90
N ALA A 8 -20.48 18.71 -2.28
CA ALA A 8 -20.18 17.56 -1.44
C ALA A 8 -19.49 16.45 -2.27
N PRO A 9 -18.52 15.71 -1.70
CA PRO A 9 -17.96 14.55 -2.36
C PRO A 9 -19.07 13.55 -2.75
N THR A 10 -19.11 13.15 -4.01
CA THR A 10 -20.07 12.19 -4.56
C THR A 10 -19.43 10.81 -4.70
N ILE A 11 -18.82 10.30 -3.63
CA ILE A 11 -18.22 8.97 -3.59
C ILE A 11 -18.94 8.19 -2.50
N GLU A 12 -19.60 7.10 -2.88
CA GLU A 12 -20.30 6.21 -1.97
C GLU A 12 -19.86 4.76 -2.21
N ALA A 13 -19.97 3.94 -1.17
CA ALA A 13 -19.74 2.51 -1.29
C ALA A 13 -21.01 1.87 -1.88
N ALA A 14 -20.85 1.00 -2.89
CA ALA A 14 -21.97 0.37 -3.57
C ALA A 14 -22.84 -0.50 -2.64
N ASP A 15 -22.22 -1.08 -1.62
CA ASP A 15 -22.88 -1.90 -0.58
C ASP A 15 -23.53 -1.06 0.53
N THR A 16 -23.14 0.21 0.66
CA THR A 16 -23.59 1.12 1.72
C THR A 16 -23.95 2.50 1.15
N PRO A 17 -24.98 2.58 0.29
CA PRO A 17 -25.38 3.83 -0.34
C PRO A 17 -25.94 4.83 0.68
N VAL A 18 -25.78 6.12 0.42
CA VAL A 18 -26.28 7.18 1.31
C VAL A 18 -27.79 7.34 1.13
N ALA A 19 -28.57 6.66 1.97
CA ALA A 19 -30.03 6.72 1.91
C ALA A 19 -30.65 7.91 2.68
N ARG A 20 -29.92 8.50 3.63
CA ARG A 20 -30.41 9.57 4.52
C ARG A 20 -29.32 10.57 4.82
N PHE A 21 -29.70 11.83 5.02
CA PHE A 21 -28.76 12.93 5.31
C PHE A 21 -28.15 12.89 6.73
N ASP A 22 -28.77 12.15 7.66
CA ASP A 22 -28.35 12.06 9.07
C ASP A 22 -27.50 10.83 9.38
N VAL A 23 -27.16 10.04 8.35
CA VAL A 23 -26.27 8.88 8.46
C VAL A 23 -24.91 9.26 7.91
N LEU A 24 -23.85 8.97 8.68
CA LEU A 24 -22.47 9.14 8.25
C LEU A 24 -21.91 7.78 7.80
N PRO A 25 -21.89 7.48 6.48
CA PRO A 25 -21.29 6.24 5.98
C PRO A 25 -19.76 6.24 6.19
N PRO A 26 -19.10 5.06 6.18
CA PRO A 26 -17.66 5.02 6.10
C PRO A 26 -17.18 5.69 4.79
N PRO A 27 -16.06 6.43 4.81
CA PRO A 27 -15.52 7.03 3.60
C PRO A 27 -15.10 5.93 2.62
N ALA A 28 -15.57 6.05 1.37
CA ALA A 28 -15.21 5.16 0.28
C ALA A 28 -14.15 5.80 -0.63
N GLY A 29 -13.23 4.99 -1.14
CA GLY A 29 -12.20 5.42 -2.08
C GLY A 29 -11.02 4.47 -2.14
N PHE A 30 -10.20 4.66 -3.18
CA PHE A 30 -8.98 3.87 -3.41
C PHE A 30 -7.69 4.64 -3.08
N GLY A 31 -7.81 5.92 -2.72
CA GLY A 31 -6.66 6.78 -2.42
C GLY A 31 -6.04 6.51 -1.04
N PRO A 32 -4.78 6.93 -0.83
CA PRO A 32 -4.12 6.78 0.46
C PRO A 32 -4.81 7.61 1.55
N VAL A 33 -4.95 7.05 2.74
CA VAL A 33 -5.50 7.69 3.93
C VAL A 33 -4.37 8.46 4.66
N PRO A 34 -4.53 9.77 4.93
CA PRO A 34 -3.54 10.54 5.68
C PRO A 34 -3.38 10.09 7.14
N PRO A 35 -2.19 10.20 7.75
CA PRO A 35 -1.94 9.70 9.11
C PRO A 35 -2.70 10.47 10.21
N TRP A 36 -3.06 11.73 9.98
CA TRP A 36 -3.83 12.55 10.92
C TRP A 36 -5.36 12.31 10.84
N TRP A 37 -5.83 11.48 9.92
CA TRP A 37 -7.24 11.10 9.86
C TRP A 37 -7.53 9.97 10.85
N ARG A 38 -8.74 9.99 11.44
CA ARG A 38 -9.16 9.03 12.47
C ARG A 38 -8.83 7.55 12.18
N PRO A 39 -9.02 7.02 10.95
CA PRO A 39 -8.73 5.62 10.67
C PRO A 39 -7.28 5.21 10.96
N ARG A 40 -6.32 6.13 10.81
CA ARG A 40 -4.91 5.91 11.11
C ARG A 40 -4.52 6.49 12.45
N GLN A 41 -4.94 7.72 12.77
CA GLN A 41 -4.58 8.43 14.00
C GLN A 41 -4.83 7.60 15.26
N GLN A 42 -5.92 6.84 15.32
CA GLN A 42 -6.27 5.98 16.46
C GLN A 42 -5.20 4.91 16.78
N HIS A 43 -4.30 4.60 15.84
CA HIS A 43 -3.22 3.63 15.99
C HIS A 43 -1.88 4.25 16.39
N ALA A 44 -1.80 5.58 16.53
CA ALA A 44 -0.57 6.28 16.89
C ALA A 44 -0.12 6.00 18.34
N GLY A 45 -1.02 5.51 19.20
CA GLY A 45 -0.78 5.37 20.63
C GLY A 45 -0.82 6.71 21.38
N THR A 46 -0.43 6.67 22.65
CA THR A 46 -0.60 7.79 23.58
C THR A 46 0.72 8.53 23.81
N TYR A 47 0.74 9.83 23.51
CA TYR A 47 1.90 10.72 23.67
C TYR A 47 1.64 11.74 24.79
N ASP A 48 1.68 11.30 26.04
CA ASP A 48 1.45 12.12 27.24
C ASP A 48 2.75 12.45 28.01
N GLU A 49 2.63 13.08 29.18
CA GLU A 49 3.77 13.44 30.04
C GLU A 49 4.56 12.22 30.51
N ALA A 50 3.89 11.09 30.75
CA ALA A 50 4.55 9.85 31.15
C ALA A 50 5.39 9.26 30.00
N TRP A 51 4.86 9.26 28.77
CA TRP A 51 5.65 8.93 27.58
C TRP A 51 6.86 9.85 27.45
N LEU A 52 6.69 11.17 27.64
CA LEU A 52 7.77 12.14 27.52
C LEU A 52 8.87 11.92 28.56
N ALA A 53 8.51 11.62 29.81
CA ALA A 53 9.46 11.43 30.90
C ALA A 53 10.22 10.09 30.84
N GLU A 54 9.55 9.01 30.39
CA GLU A 54 10.07 7.64 30.58
C GLU A 54 10.36 6.88 29.28
N ARG A 55 9.81 7.31 28.14
CA ARG A 55 9.83 6.51 26.89
C ARG A 55 10.42 7.26 25.71
N HIS A 56 10.26 8.58 25.64
CA HIS A 56 10.85 9.40 24.59
C HIS A 56 12.36 9.09 24.44
N PRO A 57 12.88 8.87 23.21
CA PRO A 57 12.25 9.10 21.90
C PRO A 57 11.58 7.87 21.27
N LEU A 58 11.38 6.77 22.00
CA LEU A 58 10.78 5.55 21.46
C LEU A 58 9.26 5.70 21.27
N LEU A 59 8.68 4.87 20.40
CA LEU A 59 7.23 4.80 20.20
C LEU A 59 6.50 4.47 21.53
N PRO A 60 5.28 4.99 21.72
CA PRO A 60 4.40 4.59 22.82
C PRO A 60 4.23 3.08 22.91
N ARG A 61 3.92 2.58 24.11
CA ARG A 61 3.73 1.13 24.32
C ARG A 61 2.47 0.60 23.63
N ASP A 62 1.47 1.45 23.48
CA ASP A 62 0.19 1.20 22.84
C ASP A 62 0.19 1.60 21.34
N PHE A 63 1.36 1.91 20.77
CA PHE A 63 1.49 2.12 19.33
C PHE A 63 1.12 0.84 18.57
N ASP A 64 0.31 0.97 17.52
CA ASP A 64 -0.14 -0.13 16.69
C ASP A 64 0.40 0.04 15.26
N GLU A 65 1.07 -1.00 14.74
CA GLU A 65 1.72 -0.97 13.42
C GLU A 65 0.74 -0.69 12.27
N ARG A 66 -0.57 -0.89 12.47
CA ARG A 66 -1.63 -0.47 11.53
C ARG A 66 -1.60 1.03 11.23
N PHE A 67 -1.00 1.85 12.10
CA PHE A 67 -0.74 3.27 11.82
C PHE A 67 0.02 3.50 10.50
N TRP A 68 0.90 2.57 10.11
CA TRP A 68 1.68 2.66 8.89
C TRP A 68 0.92 2.28 7.61
N HIS A 69 -0.25 1.66 7.72
CA HIS A 69 -1.08 1.34 6.56
C HIS A 69 -1.73 2.61 6.00
N CYS A 70 -1.25 3.07 4.84
CA CYS A 70 -1.90 4.15 4.11
C CYS A 70 -3.05 3.67 3.23
N ALA A 71 -3.13 2.37 2.92
CA ALA A 71 -4.21 1.80 2.12
C ALA A 71 -5.54 1.84 2.91
N PRO A 72 -6.67 2.14 2.24
CA PRO A 72 -8.00 1.90 2.80
C PRO A 72 -8.16 0.45 3.29
N PRO A 73 -9.02 0.16 4.28
CA PRO A 73 -9.12 -1.18 4.90
C PRO A 73 -9.32 -2.34 3.91
N GLY A 74 -10.10 -2.15 2.85
CA GLY A 74 -10.33 -3.17 1.81
C GLY A 74 -9.17 -3.39 0.85
N LEU A 75 -8.13 -2.57 0.92
CA LEU A 75 -6.92 -2.64 0.08
C LEU A 75 -5.67 -3.09 0.87
N VAL A 76 -5.85 -3.58 2.10
CA VAL A 76 -4.76 -4.16 2.90
C VAL A 76 -4.60 -5.63 2.52
N ALA A 77 -3.46 -5.97 1.92
CA ALA A 77 -3.14 -7.36 1.60
C ALA A 77 -2.79 -8.15 2.86
N THR A 78 -3.43 -9.29 3.06
CA THR A 78 -3.05 -10.26 4.11
C THR A 78 -3.26 -11.67 3.55
N PRO A 79 -2.21 -12.52 3.41
CA PRO A 79 -0.79 -12.27 3.72
C PRO A 79 -0.11 -11.27 2.77
N TRP A 80 1.22 -11.11 2.87
CA TRP A 80 2.02 -10.32 1.93
C TRP A 80 1.84 -10.79 0.49
N LEU A 81 2.06 -9.87 -0.45
CA LEU A 81 1.95 -10.15 -1.87
C LEU A 81 3.12 -11.02 -2.34
N ALA A 82 2.82 -11.98 -3.21
CA ALA A 82 3.78 -12.83 -3.90
C ALA A 82 4.45 -12.13 -5.10
N GLY A 83 3.89 -11.03 -5.57
CA GLY A 83 4.38 -10.26 -6.72
C GLY A 83 4.01 -10.84 -8.08
N THR A 84 3.16 -11.87 -8.13
CA THR A 84 2.64 -12.52 -9.35
C THR A 84 1.14 -12.39 -9.50
N GLU A 85 0.49 -11.63 -8.61
CA GLU A 85 -0.94 -11.44 -8.57
C GLU A 85 -1.49 -10.92 -9.90
N ALA A 86 -2.61 -11.48 -10.31
CA ALA A 86 -3.44 -10.86 -11.33
C ALA A 86 -4.14 -9.63 -10.75
N PHE A 87 -4.23 -8.56 -11.54
CA PHE A 87 -4.99 -7.38 -11.19
C PHE A 87 -6.01 -7.06 -12.27
N THR A 88 -7.14 -6.50 -11.85
CA THR A 88 -8.16 -5.90 -12.70
C THR A 88 -8.53 -4.56 -12.10
N LEU A 89 -8.50 -3.51 -12.91
CA LEU A 89 -8.87 -2.15 -12.54
C LEU A 89 -10.01 -1.71 -13.45
N ASP A 90 -11.20 -1.56 -12.86
CA ASP A 90 -12.41 -1.14 -13.57
C ASP A 90 -12.63 0.36 -13.40
N ASN A 91 -12.73 1.09 -14.51
CA ASN A 91 -12.98 2.53 -14.58
C ASN A 91 -11.96 3.40 -13.82
N LEU A 92 -10.72 2.93 -13.70
CA LEU A 92 -9.61 3.66 -13.05
C LEU A 92 -8.59 4.23 -14.05
N HIS A 93 -8.86 4.13 -15.35
CA HIS A 93 -8.04 4.71 -16.41
C HIS A 93 -8.94 5.49 -17.38
N PRO A 94 -8.52 6.68 -17.86
CA PRO A 94 -9.34 7.53 -18.73
C PRO A 94 -9.77 6.84 -20.03
N ASP A 95 -8.85 6.12 -20.68
CA ASP A 95 -9.09 5.50 -22.00
C ASP A 95 -9.39 4.00 -21.95
N HIS A 96 -9.25 3.38 -20.77
CA HIS A 96 -9.34 1.93 -20.61
C HIS A 96 -10.33 1.61 -19.49
N PRO A 97 -11.62 1.38 -19.81
CA PRO A 97 -12.63 1.11 -18.79
C PRO A 97 -12.35 -0.17 -18.00
N ARG A 98 -11.54 -1.07 -18.55
CA ARG A 98 -11.02 -2.24 -17.86
C ARG A 98 -9.55 -2.44 -18.20
N LEU A 99 -8.69 -2.40 -17.19
CA LEU A 99 -7.26 -2.68 -17.31
C LEU A 99 -6.91 -3.93 -16.50
N THR A 100 -6.36 -4.94 -17.17
CA THR A 100 -6.00 -6.23 -16.56
C THR A 100 -4.54 -6.57 -16.79
N GLY A 101 -3.92 -7.26 -15.84
CA GLY A 101 -2.54 -7.71 -15.99
C GLY A 101 -2.07 -8.61 -14.86
N LEU A 102 -0.76 -8.85 -14.84
CA LEU A 102 -0.05 -9.57 -13.79
C LEU A 102 1.03 -8.65 -13.20
N LEU A 103 1.25 -8.73 -11.89
CA LEU A 103 2.44 -8.16 -11.27
C LEU A 103 3.71 -8.82 -11.83
N PRO A 104 4.87 -8.12 -11.86
CA PRO A 104 6.03 -8.50 -12.66
C PRO A 104 6.79 -9.76 -12.19
N GLY A 105 6.36 -10.38 -11.09
CA GLY A 105 7.01 -11.55 -10.51
C GLY A 105 8.39 -11.27 -9.92
N ILE A 106 8.62 -10.05 -9.42
CA ILE A 106 9.92 -9.63 -8.89
C ILE A 106 10.03 -9.99 -7.41
N MET A 107 11.09 -10.71 -7.06
CA MET A 107 11.46 -10.99 -5.69
C MET A 107 12.81 -10.35 -5.36
N LEU A 108 12.84 -9.55 -4.29
CA LEU A 108 14.05 -8.87 -3.83
C LEU A 108 14.55 -9.49 -2.53
N GLY A 109 15.87 -9.46 -2.36
CA GLY A 109 16.56 -9.79 -1.12
C GLY A 109 17.53 -8.68 -0.74
N ALA A 110 17.96 -8.66 0.51
CA ALA A 110 19.15 -7.93 0.93
C ALA A 110 20.21 -8.94 1.37
N THR A 111 21.46 -8.67 1.00
CA THR A 111 22.63 -9.42 1.45
C THR A 111 23.49 -8.54 2.35
N VAL A 112 23.90 -9.09 3.48
CA VAL A 112 24.79 -8.43 4.44
C VAL A 112 26.03 -9.30 4.54
N THR A 113 27.22 -8.73 4.34
CA THR A 113 28.49 -9.48 4.45
C THR A 113 29.37 -8.85 5.51
N ASP A 114 29.83 -9.67 6.45
CA ASP A 114 30.80 -9.30 7.48
C ASP A 114 31.86 -10.40 7.66
N GLU A 115 32.73 -10.29 8.67
CA GLU A 115 33.76 -11.28 8.99
C GLU A 115 33.18 -12.68 9.29
N GLY A 116 31.93 -12.74 9.74
CA GLY A 116 31.20 -13.98 10.03
C GLY A 116 30.51 -14.61 8.82
N GLY A 117 30.57 -13.96 7.65
CA GLY A 117 30.04 -14.45 6.38
C GLY A 117 28.87 -13.64 5.83
N THR A 118 28.18 -14.20 4.82
CA THR A 118 27.07 -13.54 4.15
C THR A 118 25.72 -14.01 4.70
N ARG A 119 24.91 -13.07 5.18
CA ARG A 119 23.50 -13.29 5.56
C ARG A 119 22.56 -12.77 4.47
N LYS A 120 21.43 -13.46 4.30
CA LYS A 120 20.39 -13.11 3.30
C LYS A 120 19.08 -12.81 3.99
N HIS A 121 18.47 -11.68 3.65
CA HIS A 121 17.19 -11.23 4.16
C HIS A 121 16.20 -11.12 2.98
N PRO A 122 15.19 -12.00 2.87
CA PRO A 122 14.15 -11.81 1.87
C PRO A 122 13.35 -10.53 2.19
N LEU A 123 12.99 -9.76 1.17
CA LEU A 123 12.10 -8.61 1.35
C LEU A 123 10.67 -9.02 0.99
N ALA A 124 9.72 -8.63 1.83
CA ALA A 124 8.29 -8.80 1.57
C ALA A 124 7.81 -7.70 0.63
N LEU A 125 7.08 -8.07 -0.43
CA LEU A 125 6.31 -7.12 -1.23
C LEU A 125 5.07 -6.72 -0.42
N ASP A 126 5.07 -5.51 0.11
CA ASP A 126 4.03 -5.03 1.04
C ASP A 126 3.24 -3.84 0.51
N GLY A 127 3.63 -3.29 -0.65
CA GLY A 127 2.95 -2.18 -1.28
C GLY A 127 2.89 -2.30 -2.79
N VAL A 128 1.69 -2.09 -3.34
CA VAL A 128 1.44 -1.89 -4.78
C VAL A 128 0.64 -0.61 -4.92
N GLN A 129 1.11 0.32 -5.75
CA GLN A 129 0.40 1.55 -6.06
C GLN A 129 0.29 1.74 -7.55
N PHE A 130 -0.92 1.91 -8.05
CA PHE A 130 -1.20 2.29 -9.43
C PHE A 130 -1.36 3.81 -9.51
N ASP A 131 -0.58 4.44 -10.37
CA ASP A 131 -0.67 5.86 -10.69
C ASP A 131 -1.00 5.99 -12.17
N LEU A 132 -2.30 6.03 -12.46
CA LEU A 132 -2.88 5.99 -13.80
C LEU A 132 -3.33 7.37 -14.30
N ARG A 133 -2.71 8.43 -13.78
CA ARG A 133 -2.94 9.78 -14.30
C ARG A 133 -2.42 9.85 -15.75
N PRO A 134 -3.12 10.58 -16.63
CA PRO A 134 -2.71 10.74 -18.02
C PRO A 134 -1.24 11.16 -18.16
N GLY A 135 -0.47 10.40 -18.94
CA GLY A 135 0.94 10.64 -19.21
C GLY A 135 1.92 10.19 -18.11
N ILE A 136 1.44 9.46 -17.10
CA ILE A 136 2.27 8.84 -16.05
C ILE A 136 2.19 7.31 -16.09
N GLU A 137 0.98 6.75 -16.05
CA GLU A 137 0.66 5.31 -16.16
C GLU A 137 1.73 4.34 -15.61
N ARG A 138 1.95 4.37 -14.29
CA ARG A 138 2.98 3.57 -13.63
C ARG A 138 2.43 2.72 -12.48
N VAL A 139 3.17 1.65 -12.19
CA VAL A 139 2.96 0.81 -11.00
C VAL A 139 4.20 0.92 -10.12
N LEU A 140 4.01 1.31 -8.86
CA LEU A 140 5.07 1.34 -7.85
C LEU A 140 4.91 0.11 -6.96
N LEU A 141 6.03 -0.59 -6.76
CA LEU A 141 6.11 -1.77 -5.92
C LEU A 141 7.09 -1.46 -4.79
N THR A 142 6.69 -1.75 -3.55
CA THR A 142 7.51 -1.50 -2.36
C THR A 142 7.84 -2.81 -1.67
N TRP A 143 9.13 -3.06 -1.49
CA TRP A 143 9.65 -4.20 -0.76
C TRP A 143 10.28 -3.73 0.54
N ARG A 144 9.97 -4.41 1.65
CA ARG A 144 10.54 -4.10 2.97
C ARG A 144 11.11 -5.35 3.65
N CYS A 145 12.18 -5.15 4.40
CA CYS A 145 12.68 -6.10 5.39
C CYS A 145 13.17 -5.33 6.62
N ARG A 146 13.47 -6.06 7.69
CA ARG A 146 14.02 -5.50 8.94
C ARG A 146 15.24 -6.31 9.33
N PHE A 147 16.33 -5.64 9.65
CA PHE A 147 17.57 -6.22 10.16
C PHE A 147 18.24 -5.22 11.13
N PRO A 148 19.14 -5.68 12.01
CA PRO A 148 19.88 -4.81 12.94
C PRO A 148 20.62 -3.67 12.23
N LEU A 149 20.69 -2.49 12.86
CA LEU A 149 21.31 -1.30 12.27
C LEU A 149 22.77 -1.50 11.80
N PRO A 150 23.65 -2.23 12.52
CA PRO A 150 25.00 -2.50 12.03
C PRO A 150 25.03 -3.27 10.70
N GLU A 151 24.02 -4.10 10.44
CA GLU A 151 23.88 -4.81 9.17
C GLU A 151 23.44 -3.88 8.03
N ALA A 152 22.78 -2.77 8.35
CA ALA A 152 22.28 -1.82 7.37
C ALA A 152 23.40 -1.10 6.60
N GLU A 153 24.55 -0.90 7.24
CA GLU A 153 25.67 -0.16 6.65
C GLU A 153 26.34 -0.93 5.50
N THR A 154 26.24 -2.26 5.52
CA THR A 154 26.81 -3.15 4.48
C THR A 154 25.75 -3.89 3.68
N ALA A 155 24.47 -3.56 3.87
CA ALA A 155 23.37 -4.20 3.18
C ALA A 155 23.33 -3.81 1.70
N GLU A 156 23.40 -4.80 0.83
CA GLU A 156 23.21 -4.65 -0.61
C GLU A 156 21.87 -5.24 -1.04
N ILE A 157 21.10 -4.50 -1.84
CA ILE A 157 19.84 -5.01 -2.41
C ILE A 157 20.17 -5.86 -3.63
N VAL A 158 19.64 -7.09 -3.63
CA VAL A 158 19.82 -8.05 -4.71
C VAL A 158 18.47 -8.42 -5.33
N LEU A 159 18.46 -8.57 -6.65
CA LEU A 159 17.37 -9.24 -7.35
C LEU A 159 17.50 -10.75 -7.08
N ALA A 160 16.63 -11.29 -6.22
CA ALA A 160 16.70 -12.69 -5.84
C ALA A 160 16.12 -13.60 -6.93
N GLU A 161 14.99 -13.21 -7.51
CA GLU A 161 14.35 -13.94 -8.61
C GLU A 161 13.46 -13.00 -9.44
N ARG A 162 13.31 -13.33 -10.72
CA ARG A 162 12.26 -12.79 -11.57
C ARG A 162 11.46 -13.97 -12.13
N ALA A 163 10.23 -14.15 -11.67
CA ALA A 163 9.34 -15.15 -12.23
C ALA A 163 9.22 -14.90 -13.74
N ARG A 164 9.38 -15.95 -14.54
CA ARG A 164 9.14 -15.86 -15.99
C ARG A 164 7.64 -15.67 -16.19
N LEU A 165 7.18 -14.42 -16.30
CA LEU A 165 5.83 -14.12 -16.72
C LEU A 165 5.62 -14.68 -18.13
N ARG A 166 4.89 -15.80 -18.24
CA ARG A 166 4.34 -16.23 -19.51
C ARG A 166 3.22 -15.24 -19.84
N ARG A 167 3.45 -14.40 -20.85
CA ARG A 167 2.41 -13.55 -21.44
C ARG A 167 1.38 -14.48 -22.08
N SER A 168 0.33 -14.85 -21.35
CA SER A 168 -0.89 -15.34 -21.98
C SER A 168 -1.60 -14.10 -22.50
N LEU A 169 -1.56 -13.85 -23.81
CA LEU A 169 -2.58 -12.97 -24.37
C LEU A 169 -3.94 -13.64 -24.10
N PRO A 170 -4.97 -12.91 -23.65
CA PRO A 170 -6.32 -13.43 -23.73
C PRO A 170 -6.64 -13.66 -25.21
N ASP A 171 -7.24 -14.81 -25.51
CA ASP A 171 -7.76 -15.11 -26.83
C ASP A 171 -8.68 -13.96 -27.25
N THR A 172 -8.39 -13.37 -28.41
CA THR A 172 -9.29 -12.44 -29.09
C THR A 172 -10.56 -13.23 -29.42
N GLU A 173 -11.54 -13.21 -28.53
CA GLU A 173 -12.81 -13.84 -28.81
C GLU A 173 -13.51 -13.05 -29.92
N SER A 174 -13.77 -13.79 -31.00
CA SER A 174 -14.25 -13.36 -32.29
C SER A 174 -15.52 -12.52 -32.16
N ALA A 175 -15.53 -11.37 -32.85
CA ALA A 175 -16.78 -10.82 -33.34
C ALA A 175 -17.50 -11.89 -34.18
N ALA A 176 -18.74 -12.18 -33.82
CA ALA A 176 -19.76 -12.79 -34.65
C ALA A 176 -21.12 -12.22 -34.21
#